data_AF-W1Y3J1-F1
#
_entry.id   AF-W1Y3J1-F1
#
_cell.length_a   1.000
_cell.length_b   1.000
_cell.length_c   1.000
_cell.angle_alpha   90.00
_cell.angle_beta   90.00
_cell.angle_gamma   90.00
#
_symmetry.space_group_name_H-M   'P 1'
#
loop_
_entity.id
_entity.type
_entity.pdbx_description
1 polymer ?
#
loop_
_entity_poly.entity_id
_entity_poly.type
_entity_poly.pdbx_seq_one_letter_code
_entity_poly.pdbx_strand_id
1 'polypeptide(L)'
;FPGDVFYLHSRLLERSAKVSDELGGGSITALPIIETQAGDISAYIATNVISITDGQIFLQDSLFNAGIRPAIDAGSSVSRVGGAAQIKAMKKVAGTLRIDLAS
;
A
#
# COMPACT_ATOMS: atom_id res chain seq x y z
N PHE A 1 21.90 -8.75 0.87
CA PHE A 1 20.81 -9.72 0.69
C PHE A 1 21.23 -10.76 -0.34
N PRO A 2 20.72 -12.01 -0.28
CA PRO A 2 20.94 -12.97 -1.36
C PRO A 2 20.28 -12.48 -2.66
N GLY A 3 20.74 -12.98 -3.81
CA GLY A 3 20.29 -12.51 -5.12
C GLY A 3 18.81 -12.79 -5.42
N ASP A 4 18.17 -13.71 -4.71
CA ASP A 4 16.78 -14.14 -4.87
C ASP A 4 15.82 -13.51 -3.87
N VAL A 5 16.26 -12.50 -3.09
CA VAL A 5 15.40 -11.85 -2.09
C VAL A 5 14.16 -11.20 -2.69
N PHE A 6 14.23 -10.73 -3.94
CA PHE A 6 13.06 -10.24 -4.67
C PHE A 6 12.05 -11.37 -4.92
N TYR A 7 12.55 -12.52 -5.37
CA TYR A 7 11.73 -13.70 -5.67
C TYR A 7 11.00 -14.23 -4.42
N LEU A 8 11.63 -14.12 -3.24
CA LEU A 8 11.00 -14.47 -1.97
C LEU A 8 9.71 -13.69 -1.73
N HIS A 9 9.73 -12.38 -1.92
CA HIS A 9 8.56 -11.52 -1.71
C HIS A 9 7.54 -11.66 -2.83
N SER A 10 7.98 -11.72 -4.09
CA SER A 10 7.06 -11.79 -5.23
C SER A 10 6.23 -13.06 -5.21
N ARG A 11 6.85 -14.24 -5.05
CA ARG A 11 6.11 -15.52 -5.00
C ARG A 11 5.12 -15.60 -3.83
N LEU A 12 5.35 -14.82 -2.77
CA LEU A 12 4.45 -14.76 -1.62
C LEU A 12 3.25 -13.86 -1.92
N LEU A 13 3.52 -12.62 -2.36
CA LEU A 13 2.49 -11.60 -2.56
C LEU A 13 1.60 -11.87 -3.77
N GLU A 14 2.17 -12.39 -4.87
CA GLU A 14 1.43 -12.74 -6.10
C GLU A 14 0.39 -13.86 -5.91
N ARG A 15 0.44 -14.58 -4.78
CA ARG A 15 -0.60 -15.56 -4.42
C ARG A 15 -1.86 -14.92 -3.84
N SER A 16 -1.80 -13.64 -3.47
CA SER A 16 -2.94 -12.90 -2.91
C SER A 16 -3.69 -12.22 -4.05
N ALA A 17 -4.77 -12.83 -4.51
CA ALA A 17 -5.54 -12.35 -5.63
C ALA A 17 -7.05 -12.55 -5.40
N LYS A 18 -7.86 -11.90 -6.24
CA LYS A 18 -9.26 -12.24 -6.44
C LYS A 18 -9.36 -13.22 -7.62
N VAL A 19 -9.86 -14.43 -7.37
CA VAL A 19 -10.04 -15.42 -8.44
C VAL A 19 -11.30 -15.14 -9.25
N SER A 20 -11.38 -15.72 -10.44
CA SER A 20 -12.51 -15.55 -11.34
C SER A 20 -13.78 -16.25 -10.83
N ASP A 21 -14.92 -15.91 -11.41
CA ASP A 21 -16.21 -16.48 -11.03
C ASP A 21 -16.28 -17.99 -11.33
N GLU A 22 -15.58 -18.46 -12.37
CA GLU A 22 -15.45 -19.91 -12.68
C GLU A 22 -14.71 -20.68 -11.57
N LEU A 23 -13.85 -19.99 -10.81
CA LEU A 23 -13.13 -20.54 -9.66
C LEU A 23 -13.81 -20.21 -8.32
N GLY A 24 -15.07 -19.74 -8.36
CA GLY A 24 -15.88 -19.43 -7.18
C GLY A 24 -15.74 -18.00 -6.63
N GLY A 25 -15.01 -17.11 -7.29
CA GLY A 25 -14.97 -15.68 -6.98
C GLY A 25 -14.33 -15.30 -5.64
N GLY A 26 -13.60 -16.21 -5.00
CA GLY A 26 -12.93 -15.98 -3.71
C GLY A 26 -11.79 -14.96 -3.79
N SER A 27 -11.31 -14.49 -2.63
CA SER A 27 -10.19 -13.55 -2.58
C SER A 27 -9.29 -13.76 -1.37
N ILE A 28 -8.03 -13.37 -1.53
CA ILE A 28 -7.05 -13.20 -0.46
C ILE A 28 -6.46 -11.80 -0.59
N THR A 29 -6.56 -11.00 0.48
CA THR A 29 -5.99 -9.65 0.53
C THR A 29 -4.71 -9.67 1.36
N ALA A 30 -3.60 -9.22 0.78
CA ALA A 30 -2.33 -9.08 1.49
C ALA A 30 -2.17 -7.67 2.08
N LEU A 31 -1.69 -7.60 3.33
CA LEU A 31 -1.28 -6.37 4.00
C LEU A 31 0.17 -6.54 4.51
N PRO A 32 1.18 -6.53 3.62
CA PRO A 32 2.57 -6.67 4.03
C PRO A 32 3.02 -5.42 4.80
N ILE A 33 3.80 -5.65 5.85
CA ILE A 33 4.41 -4.60 6.68
C ILE A 33 5.92 -4.63 6.44
N ILE A 34 6.49 -3.48 6.12
CA ILE A 34 7.93 -3.30 5.95
C ILE A 34 8.37 -2.18 6.89
N GLU A 35 9.37 -2.48 7.71
CA GLU A 35 10.02 -1.48 8.56
C GLU A 35 11.08 -0.74 7.73
N THR A 36 10.93 0.58 7.62
CA THR A 36 11.94 1.45 7.03
C THR A 36 12.87 1.97 8.11
N GLN A 37 14.15 2.11 7.78
CA GLN A 37 15.13 2.69 8.70
C GLN A 37 15.17 4.20 8.47
N ALA A 38 14.94 4.99 9.51
CA ALA A 38 14.88 6.46 9.44
C ALA A 38 13.93 7.01 8.35
N GLY A 39 12.85 6.29 8.03
CA GLY A 39 11.90 6.67 6.99
C GLY A 39 12.39 6.51 5.55
N ASP A 40 13.52 5.83 5.32
CA ASP A 40 14.05 5.64 3.97
C ASP A 40 13.25 4.60 3.15
N ILE A 41 12.43 5.09 2.23
CA ILE A 41 11.66 4.27 1.28
C ILE A 41 12.49 3.81 0.07
N SER A 42 13.66 4.40 -0.15
CA SER A 42 14.57 4.05 -1.25
C SER A 42 15.44 2.83 -0.92
N ALA A 43 15.38 2.35 0.33
CA ALA A 43 16.04 1.14 0.75
C ALA A 43 15.62 -0.06 -0.12
N TYR A 44 16.58 -0.96 -0.36
CA TYR A 44 16.44 -2.04 -1.34
C TYR A 44 15.19 -2.93 -1.12
N ILE A 45 14.90 -3.33 0.13
CA ILE A 45 13.72 -4.15 0.44
C ILE A 45 12.43 -3.37 0.29
N ALA A 46 12.39 -2.11 0.74
CA ALA A 46 11.23 -1.25 0.61
C ALA A 46 10.88 -1.02 -0.87
N THR A 47 11.87 -0.68 -1.69
CA THR A 47 11.69 -0.48 -3.13
C THR A 47 11.19 -1.76 -3.82
N ASN A 48 11.77 -2.93 -3.48
CA ASN A 48 11.32 -4.20 -4.03
C ASN A 48 9.83 -4.45 -3.70
N VAL A 49 9.43 -4.31 -2.45
CA VAL A 49 8.04 -4.59 -2.04
C VAL A 49 7.07 -3.57 -2.62
N ILE A 50 7.43 -2.29 -2.67
CA ILE A 50 6.62 -1.23 -3.32
C ILE A 50 6.37 -1.54 -4.81
N SER A 51 7.35 -2.17 -5.47
CA SER A 51 7.21 -2.56 -6.88
C SER A 51 6.26 -3.76 -7.10
N ILE A 52 6.04 -4.59 -6.07
CA ILE A 52 5.20 -5.80 -6.12
C ILE A 52 3.77 -5.51 -5.64
N THR A 53 3.58 -4.74 -4.58
CA THR A 53 2.24 -4.47 -4.02
C THR A 53 1.41 -3.58 -4.94
N ASP A 54 0.09 -3.53 -4.74
CA ASP A 54 -0.82 -2.62 -5.47
C ASP A 54 -0.89 -1.19 -4.89
N GLY A 55 -0.03 -0.86 -3.95
CA GLY A 55 0.03 0.43 -3.30
C GLY A 55 0.73 0.35 -1.95
N GLN A 56 0.77 1.47 -1.26
CA GLN A 56 1.38 1.58 0.06
C GLN A 56 0.67 2.62 0.91
N ILE A 57 0.66 2.36 2.21
CA ILE A 57 0.34 3.32 3.26
C ILE A 57 1.65 3.61 3.96
N PHE A 58 2.17 4.82 3.82
CA PHE A 58 3.42 5.25 4.41
C PHE A 58 3.14 5.96 5.73
N LEU A 59 3.79 5.50 6.80
CA LEU A 59 3.68 6.05 8.15
C LEU A 59 4.93 6.84 8.49
N GLN A 60 4.78 8.07 8.97
CA GLN A 60 5.92 8.94 9.34
C GLN A 60 6.00 9.20 10.84
N ASP A 61 7.21 9.12 11.38
CA ASP A 61 7.49 9.40 12.80
C ASP A 61 7.19 10.86 13.18
N SER A 62 7.47 11.80 12.28
CA SER A 62 7.19 13.23 12.47
C SER A 62 5.69 13.49 12.71
N LEU A 63 4.82 12.89 11.88
CA LEU A 63 3.36 12.98 12.02
C LEU A 63 2.88 12.32 13.32
N PHE A 64 3.44 11.17 13.67
CA PHE A 64 3.08 10.47 14.90
C PHE A 64 3.44 11.29 16.15
N ASN A 65 4.64 11.88 16.16
CA ASN A 65 5.14 12.73 17.24
C ASN A 65 4.38 14.06 17.33
N ALA A 66 3.85 14.57 16.21
CA ALA A 66 2.95 15.71 16.17
C ALA A 66 1.52 15.40 16.66
N GLY A 67 1.23 14.15 17.04
CA GLY A 67 -0.07 13.72 17.58
C GLY A 67 -1.07 13.25 16.51
N ILE A 68 -0.70 13.22 15.23
CA ILE A 68 -1.55 12.71 14.15
C ILE A 68 -1.51 11.18 14.19
N ARG A 69 -2.67 10.56 14.49
CA ARG A 69 -2.81 9.10 14.60
C ARG A 69 -4.10 8.66 13.90
N PRO A 70 -4.03 7.83 12.85
CA PRO A 70 -2.83 7.20 12.28
C PRO A 70 -1.95 8.18 11.50
N ALA A 71 -0.63 8.02 11.62
CA ALA A 71 0.39 8.93 11.10
C ALA A 71 0.66 8.77 9.59
N ILE A 72 -0.41 8.78 8.79
CA ILE A 72 -0.35 8.48 7.35
C ILE A 72 0.08 9.74 6.58
N ASP A 73 1.14 9.60 5.79
CA ASP A 73 1.53 10.61 4.80
C ASP A 73 0.71 10.44 3.52
N ALA A 74 -0.22 11.37 3.27
CA ALA A 74 -1.13 11.35 2.13
C ALA A 74 -0.43 11.55 0.76
N GLY A 75 0.74 12.19 0.75
CA GLY A 75 1.52 12.41 -0.47
C GLY A 75 2.17 11.11 -0.95
N SER A 76 2.91 10.46 -0.06
CA SER A 76 3.66 9.23 -0.38
C SER A 76 2.79 7.96 -0.42
N SER A 77 1.63 7.98 0.25
CA SER A 77 0.69 6.85 0.25
C SER A 77 -0.18 6.83 -1.01
N VAL A 78 -0.30 5.67 -1.65
CA VAL A 78 -1.09 5.51 -2.88
C VAL A 78 -1.76 4.14 -2.92
N SER A 79 -2.92 4.07 -3.57
CA SER A 79 -3.56 2.83 -4.00
C SER A 79 -3.70 2.85 -5.52
N ARG A 80 -3.13 1.85 -6.21
CA ARG A 80 -3.21 1.71 -7.68
C ARG A 80 -4.60 1.29 -8.13
N VAL A 81 -5.32 0.51 -7.32
CA VAL A 81 -6.73 0.14 -7.58
C VAL A 81 -7.66 1.35 -7.40
N GLY A 82 -7.34 2.23 -6.45
CA GLY A 82 -8.00 3.52 -6.27
C GLY A 82 -9.50 3.41 -6.05
N GLY A 83 -10.27 4.27 -6.73
CA GLY A 83 -11.72 4.39 -6.55
C GLY A 83 -12.54 3.19 -7.03
N ALA A 84 -11.93 2.18 -7.68
CA ALA A 84 -12.62 0.94 -8.03
C ALA A 84 -12.92 0.08 -6.79
N ALA A 85 -12.12 0.22 -5.73
CA ALA A 85 -12.33 -0.45 -4.45
C ALA A 85 -13.27 0.33 -3.50
N GLN A 86 -13.80 1.47 -3.91
CA GLN A 86 -14.66 2.32 -3.08
C GLN A 86 -16.13 2.16 -3.42
N ILE A 87 -16.99 2.14 -2.40
CA ILE A 87 -18.44 2.24 -2.59
C ILE A 87 -18.82 3.62 -3.16
N LYS A 88 -19.92 3.69 -3.92
CA LYS A 88 -20.37 4.91 -4.61
C LYS A 88 -20.48 6.13 -3.69
N ALA A 89 -20.97 5.94 -2.47
CA ALA A 89 -21.09 7.00 -1.48
C ALA A 89 -19.72 7.60 -1.10
N MET A 90 -18.73 6.74 -0.81
CA MET A 90 -17.38 7.17 -0.44
C MET A 90 -16.69 7.90 -1.59
N LYS A 91 -16.80 7.38 -2.82
CA LYS A 91 -16.21 7.99 -4.01
C LYS A 91 -16.72 9.43 -4.24
N LYS A 92 -17.99 9.71 -3.90
CA LYS A 92 -18.59 11.04 -4.03
C LYS A 92 -18.02 12.04 -3.03
N VAL A 93 -17.75 11.61 -1.79
CA VAL A 93 -17.32 12.51 -0.70
C VAL A 93 -15.80 12.64 -0.59
N ALA A 94 -15.04 11.60 -0.95
CA ALA A 94 -13.60 11.54 -0.75
C ALA A 94 -12.77 11.75 -2.03
N GLY A 95 -13.41 12.09 -3.15
CA GLY A 95 -12.76 12.13 -4.47
C GLY A 95 -11.59 13.12 -4.58
N THR A 96 -11.68 14.30 -3.94
CA THR A 96 -10.63 15.31 -3.92
C THR A 96 -9.77 15.26 -2.66
N LEU A 97 -10.25 14.58 -1.61
CA LEU A 97 -9.70 14.68 -0.26
C LEU A 97 -8.20 14.36 -0.18
N ARG A 98 -7.71 13.38 -0.96
CA ARG A 98 -6.27 13.09 -1.00
C ARG A 98 -5.47 14.22 -1.65
N ILE A 99 -5.96 14.80 -2.74
CA ILE A 99 -5.29 15.91 -3.43
C ILE A 99 -5.25 17.12 -2.50
N ASP A 100 -6.36 17.38 -1.80
CA ASP A 100 -6.49 18.48 -0.85
C ASP A 100 -5.54 18.31 0.36
N LEU A 101 -5.28 17.06 0.78
CA LEU A 101 -4.37 16.74 1.89
C LEU A 101 -2.89 16.57 1.49
N ALA A 102 -2.62 16.35 0.20
CA ALA A 102 -1.26 16.21 -0.34
C ALA A 102 -0.69 17.53 -0.89
N SER A 103 -1.55 18.56 -1.03
CA SER A 103 -1.18 19.91 -1.48
C SER A 103 -0.66 20.79 -0.35
#